data_AF-A0A5C8D472-F1
#
_entry.id   AF-A0A5C8D472-F1
#
_cell.length_a   1.000
_cell.length_b   1.000
_cell.length_c   1.000
_cell.angle_alpha   90.00
_cell.angle_beta   90.00
_cell.angle_gamma   90.00
#
_symmetry.space_group_name_H-M   'P 1'
#
loop_
_entity.id
_entity.type
_entity.pdbx_description
1 polymer ?
#
loop_
_entity_poly.entity_id
_entity_poly.type
_entity_poly.pdbx_seq_one_letter_code
_entity_poly.pdbx_strand_id
1 'polypeptide(L)'
;MTNSKKIKRNIGASRRLAPFGHVRSITFTIMLLAVALIFGCRKSGGGGGGDPTPVNPTINAGGLLIISTNGATNINSINLSFANANGTLTEVSSEETTLQTLTTNNFIIENGTLKVTNFDFNNMPAGKSNAVTLTFKLTPSSATPITKNTETATIYIGKMQTNISVDTFKKSKFDMTDKNGATLTDQGSISGGNITSEPHENIFFENSKFAVGTDDTTKFFLTNSQDGKAGNQLSVAEFTTILSNSIKKNADIQSYNSLDFEITSATNKDAPRIATWTIKFKPSVFYNEHSILINMSKNDSLRDVGGWVD
;
A
#
# COMPACT_ATOMS: atom_id res chain seq x y z
N MET A 1 1.65 -48.47 -40.25
CA MET A 1 1.63 -49.79 -39.56
C MET A 1 2.22 -49.52 -38.17
N THR A 2 1.52 -49.66 -37.04
CA THR A 2 0.67 -50.78 -36.59
C THR A 2 -0.44 -50.31 -35.63
N ASN A 3 -1.54 -51.07 -35.66
CA ASN A 3 -2.84 -51.03 -34.94
C ASN A 3 -2.80 -50.72 -33.43
N SER A 4 -3.68 -49.86 -32.87
CA SER A 4 -5.13 -49.96 -32.59
C SER A 4 -5.52 -50.77 -31.35
N LYS A 5 -6.10 -50.10 -30.33
CA LYS A 5 -7.30 -50.56 -29.62
C LYS A 5 -7.98 -49.42 -28.85
N LYS A 6 -9.06 -48.89 -29.44
CA LYS A 6 -10.09 -48.08 -28.77
C LYS A 6 -11.00 -49.02 -27.98
N ILE A 7 -11.32 -48.66 -26.74
CA ILE A 7 -12.45 -49.26 -26.00
C ILE A 7 -13.53 -48.18 -25.85
N LYS A 8 -14.58 -48.32 -26.65
CA LYS A 8 -15.92 -47.75 -26.45
C LYS A 8 -16.80 -48.83 -25.84
N ARG A 9 -17.68 -48.45 -24.89
CA ARG A 9 -19.00 -49.05 -24.56
C ARG A 9 -19.49 -48.37 -23.27
N ASN A 10 -20.75 -48.06 -23.03
CA ASN A 10 -21.94 -47.95 -23.88
C ASN A 10 -22.96 -47.15 -23.05
N ILE A 11 -23.74 -46.29 -23.70
CA ILE A 11 -24.93 -45.65 -23.12
C ILE A 11 -26.04 -46.71 -23.03
N GLY A 12 -26.81 -46.69 -21.95
CA GLY A 12 -28.01 -47.53 -21.82
C GLY A 12 -28.81 -47.18 -20.56
N ALA A 13 -29.76 -46.28 -20.73
CA ALA A 13 -30.77 -45.90 -19.74
C ALA A 13 -31.62 -47.09 -19.27
N SER A 14 -32.15 -47.05 -18.04
CA SER A 14 -33.58 -46.82 -17.82
C SER A 14 -33.97 -46.97 -16.34
N ARG A 15 -34.96 -46.18 -15.96
CA ARG A 15 -35.61 -46.06 -14.67
C ARG A 15 -36.18 -47.40 -14.18
N ARG A 16 -36.03 -47.71 -12.90
CA ARG A 16 -37.06 -48.38 -12.10
C ARG A 16 -37.12 -47.81 -10.68
N LEU A 17 -38.30 -47.29 -10.36
CA LEU A 17 -38.74 -46.88 -9.04
C LEU A 17 -39.10 -48.10 -8.17
N ALA A 18 -38.98 -47.88 -6.86
CA ALA A 18 -39.66 -48.50 -5.70
C ALA A 18 -39.09 -49.82 -5.14
N PRO A 19 -39.37 -50.18 -3.86
CA PRO A 19 -40.06 -49.43 -2.80
C PRO A 19 -39.29 -49.31 -1.46
N PHE A 20 -39.78 -48.35 -0.67
CA PHE A 20 -39.69 -48.17 0.78
C PHE A 20 -39.13 -49.31 1.64
N GLY A 21 -38.06 -49.00 2.37
CA GLY A 21 -37.63 -49.69 3.59
C GLY A 21 -37.54 -48.69 4.74
N HIS A 22 -38.20 -49.01 5.85
CA HIS A 22 -38.43 -48.19 7.04
C HIS A 22 -37.23 -47.36 7.52
N VAL A 23 -37.44 -46.05 7.70
CA VAL A 23 -36.74 -45.27 8.72
C VAL A 23 -37.81 -44.77 9.68
N ARG A 24 -37.68 -45.22 10.94
CA ARG A 24 -38.59 -44.87 12.02
C ARG A 24 -38.63 -43.36 12.22
N SER A 25 -39.85 -42.85 12.21
CA SER A 25 -40.25 -41.50 12.58
C SER A 25 -39.66 -41.10 13.95
N ILE A 26 -38.81 -40.08 13.94
CA ILE A 26 -38.57 -39.22 15.11
C ILE A 26 -39.19 -37.88 14.75
N THR A 27 -40.44 -37.72 15.17
CA THR A 27 -41.15 -36.44 15.16
C THR A 27 -40.51 -35.53 16.20
N PHE A 28 -39.78 -34.51 15.77
CA PHE A 28 -39.42 -33.38 16.63
C PHE A 28 -40.58 -32.39 16.63
N THR A 29 -41.39 -32.43 17.69
CA THR A 29 -42.38 -31.38 17.99
C THR A 29 -41.62 -30.14 18.46
N ILE A 30 -41.68 -29.07 17.67
CA ILE A 30 -41.25 -27.73 18.08
C ILE A 30 -42.31 -27.17 19.03
N MET A 31 -42.04 -27.18 20.33
CA MET A 31 -42.90 -26.53 21.31
C MET A 31 -42.49 -25.05 21.43
N LEU A 32 -43.33 -24.19 20.86
CA LEU A 32 -43.31 -22.75 21.03
C LEU A 32 -43.76 -22.42 22.47
N LEU A 33 -42.85 -22.05 23.37
CA LEU A 33 -43.18 -21.60 24.72
C LEU A 33 -42.82 -20.12 24.87
N ALA A 34 -43.74 -19.27 24.42
CA ALA A 34 -43.76 -17.85 24.75
C ALA A 34 -44.94 -17.57 25.69
N VAL A 35 -44.69 -16.68 26.65
CA VAL A 35 -45.65 -16.01 27.55
C VAL A 35 -46.07 -16.80 28.79
N ALA A 36 -45.31 -16.64 29.88
CA ALA A 36 -45.81 -16.41 31.25
C ALA A 36 -44.65 -16.30 32.26
N LEU A 37 -43.84 -15.23 32.20
CA LEU A 37 -43.09 -14.80 33.39
C LEU A 37 -43.96 -13.77 34.12
N ILE A 38 -44.91 -14.36 34.84
CA ILE A 38 -45.76 -13.73 35.83
C ILE A 38 -44.87 -13.13 36.91
N PHE A 39 -45.16 -11.89 37.28
CA PHE A 39 -44.74 -11.23 38.51
C PHE A 39 -44.78 -12.21 39.69
N GLY A 40 -43.62 -12.68 40.11
CA GLY A 40 -43.46 -13.51 41.30
C GLY A 40 -42.39 -12.88 42.18
N CYS A 41 -42.80 -12.04 43.12
CA CYS A 41 -41.99 -11.76 44.30
C CYS A 41 -41.63 -13.09 44.99
N ARG A 42 -40.36 -13.49 44.96
CA ARG A 42 -39.79 -14.40 45.97
C ARG A 42 -38.40 -13.93 46.39
N LYS A 43 -38.39 -13.29 47.55
CA LYS A 43 -37.28 -13.27 48.49
C LYS A 43 -37.15 -14.69 49.08
N SER A 44 -36.00 -15.34 48.89
CA SER A 44 -35.57 -16.54 49.63
C SER A 44 -34.11 -16.83 49.30
N GLY A 45 -33.21 -16.62 50.26
CA GLY A 45 -31.76 -16.63 50.08
C GLY A 45 -31.10 -18.01 50.08
N GLY A 46 -29.78 -17.99 49.81
CA GLY A 46 -28.86 -19.08 50.13
C GLY A 46 -28.40 -19.91 48.93
N GLY A 47 -27.46 -19.37 48.15
CA GLY A 47 -26.79 -20.06 47.04
C GLY A 47 -26.23 -19.03 46.08
N GLY A 48 -25.05 -18.49 46.38
CA GLY A 48 -24.45 -17.35 45.70
C GLY A 48 -24.10 -17.61 44.24
N GLY A 49 -25.09 -17.54 43.35
CA GLY A 49 -24.89 -17.00 42.01
C GLY A 49 -24.98 -15.50 42.15
N GLY A 50 -23.90 -14.87 42.59
CA GLY A 50 -23.84 -13.40 42.62
C GLY A 50 -24.16 -12.86 41.23
N ASP A 51 -24.92 -11.77 41.17
CA ASP A 51 -25.17 -11.10 39.91
C ASP A 51 -23.83 -10.93 39.17
N PRO A 52 -23.74 -11.36 37.90
CA PRO A 52 -22.48 -11.37 37.18
C PRO A 52 -21.88 -9.96 37.23
N THR A 53 -20.66 -9.86 37.75
CA THR A 53 -19.99 -8.58 37.92
C THR A 53 -19.86 -7.91 36.55
N PRO A 54 -20.34 -6.67 36.38
CA PRO A 54 -20.26 -6.00 35.10
C PRO A 54 -18.82 -5.92 34.60
N VAL A 55 -18.61 -6.22 33.32
CA VAL A 55 -17.30 -6.23 32.68
C VAL A 55 -17.09 -4.96 31.86
N ASN A 56 -15.86 -4.45 31.85
CA ASN A 56 -15.52 -3.32 31.00
C ASN A 56 -15.28 -3.79 29.56
N PRO A 57 -16.10 -3.35 28.58
CA PRO A 57 -15.83 -3.66 27.19
C PRO A 57 -14.63 -2.84 26.69
N THR A 58 -13.90 -3.41 25.74
CA THR A 58 -12.73 -2.76 25.13
C THR A 58 -12.78 -2.93 23.62
N ILE A 59 -12.50 -1.86 22.89
CA ILE A 59 -12.31 -1.90 21.44
C ILE A 59 -10.82 -1.98 21.13
N ASN A 60 -10.44 -2.84 20.20
CA ASN A 60 -9.08 -2.90 19.69
C ASN A 60 -9.11 -2.56 18.20
N ALA A 61 -8.69 -1.34 17.89
CA ALA A 61 -8.69 -0.72 16.55
C ALA A 61 -7.35 -0.01 16.24
N GLY A 62 -6.31 -0.29 17.04
CA GLY A 62 -5.23 0.65 17.36
C GLY A 62 -4.57 1.36 16.17
N GLY A 63 -4.74 2.68 16.04
CA GLY A 63 -3.91 3.55 15.19
C GLY A 63 -3.78 3.15 13.72
N LEU A 64 -4.73 2.38 13.20
CA LEU A 64 -4.63 1.68 11.91
C LEU A 64 -4.94 2.59 10.72
N LEU A 65 -4.21 2.41 9.61
CA LEU A 65 -4.25 3.27 8.43
C LEU A 65 -4.89 2.58 7.21
N ILE A 66 -5.92 3.19 6.63
CA ILE A 66 -6.49 2.84 5.32
C ILE A 66 -5.87 3.75 4.27
N ILE A 67 -5.41 3.14 3.16
CA ILE A 67 -4.72 3.87 2.09
C ILE A 67 -5.47 3.66 0.78
N SER A 68 -5.82 4.76 0.12
CA SER A 68 -6.32 4.74 -1.25
C SER A 68 -5.15 4.80 -2.26
N THR A 69 -5.08 3.88 -3.24
CA THR A 69 -3.99 3.86 -4.25
C THR A 69 -4.06 5.03 -5.23
N ASN A 70 -5.27 5.35 -5.68
CA ASN A 70 -5.52 6.16 -6.86
C ASN A 70 -6.71 7.11 -6.64
N GLY A 71 -7.14 7.29 -5.39
CA GLY A 71 -8.34 8.04 -5.05
C GLY A 71 -9.64 7.24 -5.18
N ALA A 72 -9.62 6.09 -5.86
CA ALA A 72 -10.82 5.29 -6.16
C ALA A 72 -10.83 3.90 -5.48
N THR A 73 -9.67 3.34 -5.15
CA THR A 73 -9.55 1.98 -4.59
C THR A 73 -8.72 1.98 -3.31
N ASN A 74 -9.17 1.23 -2.29
CA ASN A 74 -8.48 1.07 -1.02
C ASN A 74 -7.58 -0.17 -1.04
N ILE A 75 -6.37 -0.05 -0.48
CA ILE A 75 -5.34 -1.11 -0.47
C ILE A 75 -5.53 -2.05 0.72
N ASN A 76 -5.97 -1.51 1.86
CA ASN A 76 -5.90 -2.21 3.15
C ASN A 76 -7.24 -2.25 3.88
N SER A 77 -7.40 -3.29 4.68
CA SER A 77 -8.48 -3.45 5.66
C SER A 77 -7.91 -3.60 7.06
N ILE A 78 -8.70 -3.26 8.06
CA ILE A 78 -8.21 -3.11 9.44
C ILE A 78 -8.87 -4.14 10.35
N ASN A 79 -8.09 -4.88 11.15
CA ASN A 79 -8.66 -5.73 12.19
C ASN A 79 -9.32 -4.87 13.27
N LEU A 80 -10.58 -5.17 13.56
CA LEU A 80 -11.40 -4.53 14.58
C LEU A 80 -12.01 -5.62 15.46
N SER A 81 -11.73 -5.56 16.76
CA SER A 81 -12.29 -6.52 17.70
C SER A 81 -12.87 -5.84 18.92
N PHE A 82 -13.87 -6.49 19.50
CA PHE A 82 -14.55 -6.08 20.71
C PHE A 82 -14.36 -7.17 21.76
N ALA A 83 -13.81 -6.81 22.91
CA ALA A 83 -13.75 -7.70 24.06
C ALA A 83 -14.99 -7.46 24.92
N ASN A 84 -15.64 -8.56 25.32
CA ASN A 84 -16.82 -8.59 26.22
C ASN A 84 -18.10 -7.92 25.69
N ALA A 85 -18.06 -7.28 24.52
CA ALA A 85 -19.22 -6.67 23.87
C ALA A 85 -19.24 -6.97 22.37
N ASN A 86 -20.40 -6.75 21.76
CA ASN A 86 -20.53 -6.54 20.32
C ASN A 86 -20.63 -5.04 20.07
N GLY A 87 -19.99 -4.55 18.99
CA GLY A 87 -20.05 -3.14 18.61
C GLY A 87 -20.84 -2.93 17.33
N THR A 88 -21.63 -1.87 17.29
CA THR A 88 -22.29 -1.35 16.08
C THR A 88 -21.84 0.07 15.86
N LEU A 89 -21.30 0.37 14.68
CA LEU A 89 -20.86 1.72 14.32
C LEU A 89 -22.09 2.64 14.22
N THR A 90 -22.10 3.73 14.98
CA THR A 90 -23.23 4.68 15.04
C THR A 90 -22.87 6.08 14.59
N GLU A 91 -21.60 6.46 14.64
CA GLU A 91 -21.15 7.79 14.25
C GLU A 91 -19.75 7.74 13.65
N VAL A 92 -19.49 8.67 12.73
CA VAL A 92 -18.17 8.91 12.14
C VAL A 92 -17.94 10.41 12.16
N SER A 93 -16.76 10.84 12.63
CA SER A 93 -16.37 12.24 12.63
C SER A 93 -14.90 12.41 12.23
N SER A 94 -14.60 13.55 11.60
CA SER A 94 -13.27 13.92 11.12
C SER A 94 -13.14 15.44 11.11
N GLU A 95 -11.99 15.95 11.55
CA GLU A 95 -11.66 17.37 11.44
C GLU A 95 -11.27 17.75 10.00
N GLU A 96 -10.78 16.78 9.22
CA GLU A 96 -10.37 17.00 7.83
C GLU A 96 -11.61 17.17 6.93
N THR A 97 -11.77 18.36 6.32
CA THR A 97 -12.94 18.75 5.50
C THR A 97 -13.24 17.76 4.39
N THR A 98 -12.20 17.21 3.76
CA THR A 98 -12.35 16.24 2.66
C THR A 98 -12.92 14.89 3.13
N LEU A 99 -12.93 14.63 4.44
CA LEU A 99 -13.44 13.42 5.07
C LEU A 99 -14.73 13.63 5.88
N GLN A 100 -15.22 14.87 6.01
CA GLN A 100 -16.46 15.17 6.76
C GLN A 100 -17.72 14.57 6.12
N THR A 101 -17.66 14.17 4.86
CA THR A 101 -18.75 13.47 4.15
C THR A 101 -18.78 11.97 4.43
N LEU A 102 -17.81 11.43 5.18
CA LEU A 102 -17.88 10.05 5.64
C LEU A 102 -19.06 9.84 6.58
N THR A 103 -19.79 8.77 6.33
CA THR A 103 -20.91 8.33 7.17
C THR A 103 -20.70 6.88 7.57
N THR A 104 -21.53 6.39 8.50
CA THR A 104 -21.51 4.97 8.90
C THR A 104 -21.69 4.01 7.71
N ASN A 105 -22.43 4.41 6.67
CA ASN A 105 -22.65 3.61 5.46
C ASN A 105 -21.39 3.41 4.60
N ASN A 106 -20.37 4.25 4.79
CA ASN A 106 -19.10 4.10 4.10
C ASN A 106 -18.23 3.01 4.74
N PHE A 107 -18.63 2.45 5.88
CA PHE A 107 -17.85 1.44 6.59
C PHE A 107 -18.56 0.10 6.59
N ILE A 108 -17.79 -0.94 6.30
CA ILE A 108 -18.24 -2.33 6.40
C ILE A 108 -17.39 -3.01 7.47
N ILE A 109 -18.06 -3.67 8.41
CA ILE A 109 -17.44 -4.50 9.45
C ILE A 109 -17.88 -5.94 9.22
N GLU A 110 -16.96 -6.76 8.73
CA GLU A 110 -17.22 -8.16 8.42
C GLU A 110 -16.10 -9.03 8.99
N ASN A 111 -16.46 -10.09 9.70
CA ASN A 111 -15.51 -11.05 10.29
C ASN A 111 -14.37 -10.38 11.09
N GLY A 112 -14.69 -9.33 11.86
CA GLY A 112 -13.69 -8.59 12.64
C GLY A 112 -12.75 -7.72 11.81
N THR A 113 -13.13 -7.38 10.58
CA THR A 113 -12.37 -6.50 9.68
C THR A 113 -13.21 -5.29 9.27
N LEU A 114 -12.65 -4.09 9.46
CA LEU A 114 -13.19 -2.81 9.02
C LEU A 114 -12.64 -2.45 7.63
N LYS A 115 -13.54 -2.05 6.73
CA LYS A 115 -13.23 -1.56 5.38
C LYS A 115 -13.98 -0.27 5.10
N VAL A 116 -13.38 0.63 4.33
CA VAL A 116 -14.09 1.78 3.75
C VAL A 116 -14.54 1.43 2.33
N THR A 117 -15.80 1.71 2.03
CA THR A 117 -16.43 1.47 0.73
C THR A 117 -17.25 2.69 0.31
N ASN A 118 -17.49 2.82 -1.00
CA ASN A 118 -18.36 3.85 -1.58
C ASN A 118 -17.98 5.29 -1.17
N PHE A 119 -16.69 5.56 -1.03
CA PHE A 119 -16.15 6.89 -0.73
C PHE A 119 -15.15 7.29 -1.82
N ASP A 120 -15.25 8.54 -2.28
CA ASP A 120 -14.33 9.10 -3.27
C ASP A 120 -13.18 9.82 -2.56
N PHE A 121 -11.98 9.27 -2.65
CA PHE A 121 -10.77 9.83 -2.05
C PHE A 121 -10.05 10.79 -3.01
N ASN A 122 -10.58 11.08 -4.21
CA ASN A 122 -9.87 11.87 -5.22
C ASN A 122 -9.48 13.27 -4.73
N ASN A 123 -10.35 13.92 -3.95
CA ASN A 123 -10.12 15.27 -3.46
C ASN A 123 -9.28 15.31 -2.17
N MET A 124 -8.91 14.17 -1.61
CA MET A 124 -8.07 14.15 -0.41
C MET A 124 -6.62 14.56 -0.72
N PRO A 125 -5.97 15.26 0.22
CA PRO A 125 -4.53 15.49 0.15
C PRO A 125 -3.80 14.14 0.20
N ALA A 126 -2.93 13.91 -0.78
CA ALA A 126 -2.10 12.72 -0.84
C ALA A 126 -0.84 12.84 0.04
N GLY A 127 -0.23 11.71 0.39
CA GLY A 127 0.96 11.70 1.25
C GLY A 127 0.70 12.02 2.72
N LYS A 128 -0.58 12.04 3.15
CA LYS A 128 -0.98 12.44 4.51
C LYS A 128 -1.97 11.43 5.11
N SER A 129 -1.77 11.10 6.38
CA SER A 129 -2.75 10.41 7.22
C SER A 129 -3.67 11.42 7.90
N ASN A 130 -4.98 11.18 7.86
CA ASN A 130 -5.98 12.02 8.51
C ASN A 130 -6.75 11.17 9.53
N ALA A 131 -6.89 11.69 10.75
CA ALA A 131 -7.59 10.99 11.82
C ALA A 131 -9.11 11.01 11.58
N VAL A 132 -9.75 9.86 11.76
CA VAL A 132 -11.20 9.69 11.73
C VAL A 132 -11.61 8.97 13.00
N THR A 133 -12.57 9.54 13.72
CA THR A 133 -13.13 8.98 14.94
C THR A 133 -14.39 8.20 14.60
N LEU A 134 -14.44 6.96 15.07
CA LEU A 134 -15.56 6.04 14.93
C LEU A 134 -16.19 5.86 16.30
N THR A 135 -17.49 6.14 16.44
CA THR A 135 -18.24 5.89 17.69
C THR A 135 -19.07 4.65 17.53
N PHE A 136 -18.94 3.73 18.49
CA PHE A 136 -19.65 2.47 18.52
C PHE A 136 -20.63 2.45 19.68
N LYS A 137 -21.85 1.98 19.40
CA LYS A 137 -22.76 1.48 20.41
C LYS A 137 -22.38 0.06 20.76
N LEU A 138 -22.28 -0.23 22.06
CA LEU A 138 -21.89 -1.52 22.60
C LEU A 138 -23.09 -2.27 23.18
N THR A 139 -23.14 -3.57 22.94
CA THR A 139 -24.09 -4.49 23.58
C THR A 139 -23.35 -5.67 24.20
N PRO A 140 -23.84 -6.24 25.31
CA PRO A 140 -23.21 -7.42 25.90
C PRO A 140 -23.07 -8.56 24.89
N SER A 141 -21.88 -9.17 24.83
CA SER A 141 -21.63 -10.37 24.01
C SER A 141 -22.06 -11.67 24.70
N SER A 142 -22.38 -11.59 26.00
CA SER A 142 -22.84 -12.69 26.85
C SER A 142 -23.92 -12.17 27.81
N ALA A 143 -24.40 -13.03 28.72
CA ALA A 143 -25.33 -12.63 29.77
C ALA A 143 -24.72 -11.68 30.84
N THR A 144 -23.40 -11.48 30.83
CA THR A 144 -22.70 -10.58 31.75
C THR A 144 -22.94 -9.12 31.35
N PRO A 145 -23.47 -8.26 32.25
CA PRO A 145 -23.64 -6.84 31.97
C PRO A 145 -22.31 -6.14 31.64
N ILE A 146 -22.38 -5.03 30.89
CA ILE A 146 -21.23 -4.20 30.55
C ILE A 146 -21.26 -2.87 31.32
N THR A 147 -20.10 -2.28 31.60
CA THR A 147 -19.99 -1.03 32.39
C THR A 147 -20.22 0.25 31.59
N LYS A 148 -20.20 0.18 30.26
CA LYS A 148 -20.44 1.30 29.34
C LYS A 148 -21.10 0.80 28.06
N ASN A 149 -21.91 1.65 27.44
CA ASN A 149 -22.70 1.31 26.26
C ASN A 149 -22.21 2.01 24.98
N THR A 150 -21.12 2.79 25.09
CA THR A 150 -20.50 3.50 23.98
C THR A 150 -18.98 3.43 24.12
N GLU A 151 -18.28 3.43 22.99
CA GLU A 151 -16.83 3.53 22.92
C GLU A 151 -16.41 4.17 21.59
N THR A 152 -15.27 4.85 21.57
CA THR A 152 -14.70 5.41 20.34
C THR A 152 -13.41 4.71 19.94
N ALA A 153 -13.12 4.73 18.64
CA ALA A 153 -11.82 4.37 18.10
C ALA A 153 -11.39 5.39 17.06
N THR A 154 -10.09 5.72 17.06
CA THR A 154 -9.49 6.55 16.01
C THR A 154 -8.78 5.66 15.00
N ILE A 155 -9.15 5.81 13.74
CA ILE A 155 -8.41 5.26 12.59
C ILE A 155 -7.75 6.40 11.83
N TYR A 156 -6.84 6.05 10.93
CA TYR A 156 -6.25 6.98 9.99
C TYR A 156 -6.65 6.61 8.57
N ILE A 157 -6.94 7.63 7.75
CA ILE A 157 -7.23 7.46 6.33
C ILE A 157 -6.29 8.38 5.55
N GLY A 158 -5.61 7.83 4.56
CA GLY A 158 -4.75 8.58 3.66
C GLY A 158 -4.85 8.12 2.22
N LYS A 159 -4.21 8.89 1.35
CA LYS A 159 -4.17 8.65 -0.09
C LYS A 159 -2.71 8.57 -0.53
N MET A 160 -2.37 7.59 -1.37
CA MET A 160 -1.05 7.48 -1.98
C MET A 160 -0.73 8.75 -2.77
N GLN A 161 0.52 9.19 -2.67
CA GLN A 161 1.13 10.15 -3.57
C GLN A 161 1.73 9.40 -4.75
N THR A 162 1.08 9.49 -5.91
CA THR A 162 1.47 8.77 -7.14
C THR A 162 2.20 9.64 -8.17
N ASN A 163 2.54 10.89 -7.81
CA ASN A 163 2.78 11.96 -8.80
C ASN A 163 4.21 12.10 -9.32
N ILE A 164 5.13 11.18 -9.02
CA ILE A 164 6.47 11.26 -9.61
C ILE A 164 6.39 10.64 -10.99
N SER A 165 6.19 11.50 -11.97
CA SER A 165 6.15 11.12 -13.38
C SER A 165 7.53 11.27 -14.02
N VAL A 166 7.68 10.74 -15.23
CA VAL A 166 8.86 11.01 -16.04
C VAL A 166 9.02 12.50 -16.35
N ASP A 167 7.90 13.22 -16.51
CA ASP A 167 7.92 14.65 -16.79
C ASP A 167 8.36 15.46 -15.56
N THR A 168 8.09 14.96 -14.35
CA THR A 168 8.68 15.48 -13.11
C THR A 168 10.21 15.41 -13.18
N PHE A 169 10.78 14.25 -13.55
CA PHE A 169 12.23 14.10 -13.68
C PHE A 169 12.84 14.87 -14.85
N LYS A 170 12.13 15.06 -15.97
CA LYS A 170 12.61 15.89 -17.09
C LYS A 170 12.81 17.36 -16.70
N LYS A 171 12.07 17.85 -15.70
CA LYS A 171 12.23 19.21 -15.17
C LYS A 171 13.36 19.34 -14.14
N SER A 172 13.87 18.23 -13.62
CA SER A 172 14.94 18.21 -12.63
C SER A 172 16.19 18.94 -13.13
N LYS A 173 16.89 19.62 -12.22
CA LYS A 173 18.17 20.26 -12.49
C LYS A 173 19.27 19.61 -11.68
N PHE A 174 20.50 19.64 -12.20
CA PHE A 174 21.64 18.98 -11.59
C PHE A 174 22.63 20.02 -11.09
N ASP A 175 23.05 19.84 -9.84
CA ASP A 175 24.17 20.57 -9.26
C ASP A 175 25.37 19.61 -9.20
N MET A 176 26.52 20.04 -9.70
CA MET A 176 27.73 19.22 -9.83
C MET A 176 28.95 20.01 -9.36
N THR A 177 30.02 19.31 -9.02
CA THR A 177 31.33 19.91 -8.77
C THR A 177 32.27 19.49 -9.89
N ASP A 178 32.89 20.45 -10.57
CA ASP A 178 33.86 20.15 -11.61
C ASP A 178 35.20 19.68 -11.02
N LYS A 179 36.08 19.16 -11.87
CA LYS A 179 37.42 18.70 -11.49
C LYS A 179 38.32 19.75 -10.82
N ASN A 180 37.98 21.04 -10.92
CA ASN A 180 38.70 22.14 -10.28
C ASN A 180 38.07 22.54 -8.94
N GLY A 181 37.00 21.86 -8.51
CA GLY A 181 36.25 22.15 -7.29
C GLY A 181 35.19 23.24 -7.45
N ALA A 182 34.94 23.74 -8.67
CA ALA A 182 33.90 24.74 -8.90
C ALA A 182 32.51 24.10 -8.89
N THR A 183 31.53 24.76 -8.25
CA THR A 183 30.15 24.28 -8.25
C THR A 183 29.41 24.81 -9.47
N LEU A 184 28.84 23.90 -10.27
CA LEU A 184 27.96 24.18 -11.38
C LEU A 184 26.52 23.92 -10.94
N THR A 185 25.67 24.94 -10.93
CA THR A 185 24.30 24.83 -10.43
C THR A 185 23.27 24.84 -11.56
N ASP A 186 22.12 24.24 -11.30
CA ASP A 186 20.94 24.28 -12.16
C ASP A 186 21.14 23.77 -13.61
N GLN A 187 22.05 22.82 -13.77
CA GLN A 187 22.41 22.29 -15.08
C GLN A 187 21.28 21.40 -15.61
N GLY A 188 20.97 21.53 -16.91
CA GLY A 188 20.02 20.64 -17.62
C GLY A 188 20.61 19.28 -17.99
N SER A 189 21.92 19.12 -17.80
CA SER A 189 22.65 17.92 -18.17
C SER A 189 23.81 17.67 -17.22
N ILE A 190 24.16 16.40 -17.08
CA ILE A 190 25.38 15.94 -16.43
C ILE A 190 26.40 15.65 -17.54
N SER A 191 27.49 16.39 -17.57
CA SER A 191 28.63 16.13 -18.46
C SER A 191 29.72 15.45 -17.65
N GLY A 192 30.26 14.34 -18.14
CA GLY A 192 31.37 13.63 -17.52
C GLY A 192 32.53 14.56 -17.21
N GLY A 193 32.93 15.43 -18.16
CA GLY A 193 34.01 16.40 -17.91
C GLY A 193 33.79 17.41 -16.79
N ASN A 194 32.58 17.47 -16.22
CA ASN A 194 32.20 18.32 -15.09
C ASN A 194 31.98 17.52 -13.79
N ILE A 195 32.34 16.24 -13.79
CA ILE A 195 32.33 15.36 -12.61
C ILE A 195 33.76 15.37 -12.04
N THR A 196 33.91 15.09 -10.74
CA THR A 196 35.23 15.07 -10.08
C THR A 196 35.97 13.74 -10.27
N SER A 197 35.26 12.64 -10.48
CA SER A 197 35.80 11.29 -10.62
C SER A 197 36.32 10.97 -12.03
N GLU A 198 37.62 11.13 -12.30
CA GLU A 198 38.23 10.68 -13.56
C GLU A 198 38.48 9.16 -13.58
N PRO A 199 38.45 8.47 -14.75
CA PRO A 199 38.21 8.99 -16.11
C PRO A 199 36.75 8.92 -16.59
N HIS A 200 36.21 9.95 -17.25
CA HIS A 200 34.77 9.99 -17.67
C HIS A 200 34.50 10.71 -19.01
N GLU A 201 35.31 10.42 -20.02
CA GLU A 201 35.16 11.02 -21.35
C GLU A 201 33.84 10.61 -22.03
N ASN A 202 33.25 11.47 -22.86
CA ASN A 202 32.04 11.15 -23.65
C ASN A 202 30.85 10.62 -22.81
N ILE A 203 30.72 11.06 -21.57
CA ILE A 203 29.51 10.87 -20.76
C ILE A 203 28.68 12.14 -20.81
N PHE A 204 27.43 12.03 -21.24
CA PHE A 204 26.48 13.15 -21.25
C PHE A 204 25.06 12.64 -21.00
N PHE A 205 24.50 12.99 -19.83
CA PHE A 205 23.12 12.67 -19.47
C PHE A 205 22.26 13.93 -19.48
N GLU A 206 21.23 13.95 -20.30
CA GLU A 206 20.32 15.10 -20.40
C GLU A 206 19.03 14.82 -19.63
N ASN A 207 18.62 15.72 -18.73
CA ASN A 207 17.36 15.56 -18.00
C ASN A 207 16.16 15.35 -18.94
N SER A 208 16.13 16.04 -20.08
CA SER A 208 15.06 15.96 -21.08
C SER A 208 14.88 14.56 -21.68
N LYS A 209 15.89 13.69 -21.53
CA LYS A 209 15.93 12.32 -22.05
C LYS A 209 15.50 11.27 -21.03
N PHE A 210 15.04 11.67 -19.85
CA PHE A 210 14.37 10.72 -18.95
C PHE A 210 13.22 10.03 -19.68
N ALA A 211 13.23 8.70 -19.62
CA ALA A 211 12.18 7.84 -20.16
C ALA A 211 11.55 7.02 -19.03
N VAL A 212 10.36 6.47 -19.28
CA VAL A 212 9.63 5.61 -18.35
C VAL A 212 9.53 4.20 -18.92
N GLY A 213 9.48 3.19 -18.05
CA GLY A 213 9.25 1.81 -18.44
C GLY A 213 7.89 1.64 -19.10
N THR A 214 7.81 0.80 -20.13
CA THR A 214 6.56 0.50 -20.84
C THR A 214 5.55 -0.23 -19.95
N ASP A 215 6.05 -1.10 -19.06
CA ASP A 215 5.23 -1.97 -18.21
C ASP A 215 5.22 -1.52 -16.74
N ASP A 216 6.03 -0.50 -16.39
CA ASP A 216 6.18 -0.03 -15.01
C ASP A 216 6.49 1.47 -14.98
N THR A 217 5.49 2.26 -14.58
CA THR A 217 5.58 3.72 -14.54
C THR A 217 6.44 4.26 -13.40
N THR A 218 6.90 3.42 -12.47
CA THR A 218 7.81 3.83 -11.39
C THR A 218 9.28 3.61 -11.74
N LYS A 219 9.56 3.00 -12.90
CA LYS A 219 10.90 2.79 -13.42
C LYS A 219 11.24 3.83 -14.48
N PHE A 220 12.29 4.59 -14.23
CA PHE A 220 12.82 5.61 -15.12
C PHE A 220 14.17 5.20 -15.67
N PHE A 221 14.49 5.72 -16.84
CA PHE A 221 15.71 5.42 -17.56
C PHE A 221 16.38 6.72 -17.97
N LEU A 222 17.69 6.80 -17.77
CA LEU A 222 18.51 7.88 -18.29
C LEU A 222 19.73 7.27 -18.97
N THR A 223 19.81 7.45 -20.29
CA THR A 223 20.87 6.87 -21.11
C THR A 223 21.82 7.96 -21.55
N ASN A 224 23.12 7.64 -21.60
CA ASN A 224 24.13 8.52 -22.17
C ASN A 224 23.74 8.90 -23.62
N SER A 225 23.80 10.18 -23.96
CA SER A 225 23.47 10.64 -25.32
C SER A 225 24.63 10.45 -26.31
N GLN A 226 25.82 10.13 -25.80
CA GLN A 226 27.04 9.86 -26.55
C GLN A 226 27.43 8.37 -26.50
N ASP A 227 28.22 7.94 -27.48
CA ASP A 227 28.86 6.63 -27.43
C ASP A 227 29.93 6.67 -26.33
N GLY A 228 29.70 5.94 -25.24
CA GLY A 228 30.61 5.88 -24.10
C GLY A 228 31.99 5.34 -24.52
N LYS A 229 33.02 5.60 -23.70
CA LYS A 229 34.40 5.20 -23.98
C LYS A 229 34.84 4.09 -23.03
N ALA A 230 35.59 3.12 -23.56
CA ALA A 230 36.23 2.09 -22.75
C ALA A 230 37.05 2.70 -21.61
N GLY A 231 36.95 2.11 -20.43
CA GLY A 231 37.66 2.57 -19.24
C GLY A 231 37.02 3.75 -18.50
N ASN A 232 35.90 4.31 -18.97
CA ASN A 232 35.18 5.32 -18.19
C ASN A 232 34.77 4.77 -16.81
N GLN A 233 34.87 5.60 -15.78
CA GLN A 233 34.50 5.33 -14.40
C GLN A 233 33.73 6.52 -13.85
N LEU A 234 32.57 6.25 -13.26
CA LEU A 234 31.79 7.26 -12.55
C LEU A 234 31.50 6.78 -11.14
N SER A 235 31.74 7.65 -10.16
CA SER A 235 31.44 7.32 -8.77
C SER A 235 29.94 7.23 -8.54
N VAL A 236 29.50 6.10 -7.99
CA VAL A 236 28.12 5.89 -7.52
C VAL A 236 27.78 6.88 -6.41
N ALA A 237 28.71 7.14 -5.48
CA ALA A 237 28.50 8.07 -4.37
C ALA A 237 28.33 9.52 -4.85
N GLU A 238 29.16 9.96 -5.79
CA GLU A 238 29.06 11.30 -6.38
C GLU A 238 27.74 11.48 -7.12
N PHE A 239 27.36 10.49 -7.96
CA PHE A 239 26.10 10.56 -8.69
C PHE A 239 24.88 10.50 -7.76
N THR A 240 24.95 9.71 -6.68
CA THR A 240 23.91 9.68 -5.63
C THR A 240 23.72 11.07 -5.02
N THR A 241 24.80 11.81 -4.79
CA THR A 241 24.75 13.18 -4.28
C THR A 241 24.08 14.13 -5.28
N ILE A 242 24.48 14.06 -6.56
CA ILE A 242 23.86 14.84 -7.64
C ILE A 242 22.35 14.57 -7.72
N LEU A 243 21.94 13.30 -7.71
CA LEU A 243 20.54 12.91 -7.78
C LEU A 243 19.74 13.35 -6.54
N SER A 244 20.30 13.16 -5.33
CA SER A 244 19.67 13.62 -4.07
C SER A 244 19.43 15.14 -4.11
N ASN A 245 20.43 15.92 -4.51
CA ASN A 245 20.29 17.38 -4.61
C ASN A 245 19.25 17.77 -5.66
N SER A 246 19.23 17.06 -6.79
CA SER A 246 18.27 17.26 -7.86
C SER A 246 16.82 17.03 -7.38
N ILE A 247 16.57 15.94 -6.65
CA ILE A 247 15.25 15.62 -6.08
C ILE A 247 14.84 16.69 -5.07
N LYS A 248 15.75 17.10 -4.17
CA LYS A 248 15.48 18.14 -3.17
C LYS A 248 15.14 19.48 -3.79
N LYS A 249 15.71 19.82 -4.95
CA LYS A 249 15.48 21.10 -5.64
C LYS A 249 14.28 21.09 -6.59
N ASN A 250 13.78 19.92 -6.99
CA ASN A 250 12.70 19.82 -7.97
C ASN A 250 11.38 20.35 -7.38
N ALA A 251 10.86 21.45 -7.92
CA ALA A 251 9.66 22.13 -7.41
C ALA A 251 8.40 21.24 -7.38
N ASP A 252 8.24 20.36 -8.38
CA ASP A 252 7.09 19.44 -8.44
C ASP A 252 7.17 18.43 -7.28
N ILE A 253 8.39 17.98 -6.92
CA ILE A 253 8.63 17.08 -5.78
C ILE A 253 8.53 17.85 -4.45
N GLN A 254 9.00 19.10 -4.41
CA GLN A 254 8.94 19.94 -3.22
C GLN A 254 7.52 20.22 -2.72
N SER A 255 6.53 20.14 -3.61
CA SER A 255 5.12 20.27 -3.25
C SER A 255 4.60 19.14 -2.34
N TYR A 256 5.41 18.12 -2.05
CA TYR A 256 4.98 16.97 -1.25
C TYR A 256 5.07 17.26 0.25
N ASN A 257 4.09 16.76 1.02
CA ASN A 257 3.89 17.09 2.45
C ASN A 257 5.11 16.82 3.36
N SER A 258 6.01 15.91 2.99
CA SER A 258 7.33 15.76 3.62
C SER A 258 8.37 15.31 2.60
N LEU A 259 9.41 16.13 2.40
CA LEU A 259 10.57 15.82 1.55
C LEU A 259 11.63 14.99 2.30
N ASP A 260 11.21 13.88 2.88
CA ASP A 260 12.15 12.90 3.41
C ASP A 260 12.20 11.69 2.46
N PHE A 261 13.39 11.26 2.10
CA PHE A 261 13.61 10.15 1.19
C PHE A 261 14.95 9.48 1.43
N GLU A 262 15.02 8.22 1.06
CA GLU A 262 16.25 7.45 1.02
C GLU A 262 16.59 7.10 -0.43
N ILE A 263 17.87 7.14 -0.77
CA ILE A 263 18.39 6.62 -2.03
C ILE A 263 19.32 5.47 -1.72
N THR A 264 19.09 4.34 -2.37
CA THR A 264 20.01 3.21 -2.42
C THR A 264 20.42 2.97 -3.86
N SER A 265 21.64 2.49 -4.08
CA SER A 265 22.17 2.25 -5.43
C SER A 265 22.68 0.83 -5.56
N ALA A 266 22.65 0.31 -6.79
CA ALA A 266 23.24 -0.97 -7.14
C ALA A 266 23.80 -0.94 -8.56
N THR A 267 25.07 -1.33 -8.71
CA THR A 267 25.72 -1.55 -10.01
C THR A 267 25.39 -2.96 -10.52
N ASN A 268 25.03 -3.06 -11.80
CA ASN A 268 24.73 -4.35 -12.43
C ASN A 268 26.03 -5.14 -12.65
N LYS A 269 26.14 -6.33 -12.05
CA LYS A 269 27.34 -7.18 -12.12
C LYS A 269 27.65 -7.70 -13.53
N ASP A 270 26.61 -7.99 -14.31
CA ASP A 270 26.73 -8.53 -15.67
C ASP A 270 26.88 -7.41 -16.72
N ALA A 271 26.52 -6.18 -16.33
CA ALA A 271 26.64 -4.98 -17.15
C ALA A 271 27.09 -3.78 -16.32
N PRO A 272 28.38 -3.67 -15.94
CA PRO A 272 28.88 -2.63 -15.02
C PRO A 272 28.65 -1.17 -15.46
N ARG A 273 28.35 -0.94 -16.76
CA ARG A 273 27.92 0.35 -17.32
C ARG A 273 26.53 0.80 -16.86
N ILE A 274 25.75 -0.10 -16.25
CA ILE A 274 24.39 0.12 -15.78
C ILE A 274 24.39 0.14 -14.25
N ALA A 275 23.83 1.19 -13.67
CA ALA A 275 23.52 1.26 -12.25
C ALA A 275 22.09 1.71 -12.05
N THR A 276 21.50 1.30 -10.93
CA THR A 276 20.12 1.65 -10.56
C THR A 276 20.12 2.37 -9.22
N TRP A 277 19.44 3.52 -9.17
CA TRP A 277 19.13 4.23 -7.93
C TRP A 277 17.68 4.00 -7.58
N THR A 278 17.44 3.44 -6.41
CA THR A 278 16.10 3.22 -5.85
C THR A 278 15.80 4.32 -4.85
N ILE A 279 14.69 5.03 -5.06
CA ILE A 279 14.25 6.18 -4.28
C ILE A 279 13.00 5.79 -3.48
N LYS A 280 13.11 5.91 -2.16
CA LYS A 280 12.01 5.62 -1.22
C LYS A 280 11.64 6.89 -0.46
N PHE A 281 10.52 7.51 -0.83
CA PHE A 281 9.98 8.66 -0.10
C PHE A 281 9.35 8.21 1.22
N LYS A 282 9.34 9.12 2.19
CA LYS A 282 8.82 8.88 3.53
C LYS A 282 7.62 9.78 3.84
N PRO A 283 6.64 9.26 4.60
CA PRO A 283 6.58 7.88 5.08
C PRO A 283 6.19 6.91 3.95
N SER A 284 6.93 5.80 3.82
CA SER A 284 6.87 4.90 2.65
C SER A 284 5.50 4.30 2.36
N VAL A 285 4.62 4.28 3.37
CA VAL A 285 3.25 3.79 3.23
C VAL A 285 2.45 4.57 2.18
N PHE A 286 2.79 5.84 1.93
CA PHE A 286 2.05 6.70 1.00
C PHE A 286 2.72 6.89 -0.34
N TYR A 287 3.88 6.28 -0.60
CA TYR A 287 4.63 6.53 -1.82
C TYR A 287 5.01 5.21 -2.46
N ASN A 288 4.88 5.13 -3.78
CA ASN A 288 5.52 4.05 -4.50
C ASN A 288 7.03 4.21 -4.42
N GLU A 289 7.73 3.09 -4.38
CA GLU A 289 9.16 3.06 -4.64
C GLU A 289 9.40 3.35 -6.12
N HIS A 290 10.35 4.24 -6.39
CA HIS A 290 10.75 4.59 -7.75
C HIS A 290 12.18 4.14 -7.99
N SER A 291 12.52 3.81 -9.23
CA SER A 291 13.90 3.50 -9.59
C SER A 291 14.31 4.26 -10.82
N ILE A 292 15.58 4.68 -10.85
CA ILE A 292 16.21 5.31 -12.00
C ILE A 292 17.38 4.43 -12.41
N LEU A 293 17.27 3.83 -13.58
CA LEU A 293 18.34 3.07 -14.21
C LEU A 293 19.13 4.02 -15.11
N ILE A 294 20.44 4.09 -14.88
CA ILE A 294 21.33 4.94 -15.66
C ILE A 294 22.33 4.08 -16.41
N ASN A 295 22.39 4.30 -17.72
CA ASN A 295 23.25 3.55 -18.63
C ASN A 295 24.30 4.47 -19.23
N MET A 296 25.57 4.21 -18.94
CA MET A 296 26.71 4.97 -19.48
C MET A 296 26.92 4.78 -20.98
N SER A 297 26.19 3.85 -21.62
CA SER A 297 26.24 3.65 -23.07
C SER A 297 24.93 4.05 -23.74
N LYS A 298 25.03 4.80 -24.83
CA LYS A 298 23.95 4.96 -25.80
C LYS A 298 23.58 3.67 -26.52
N ASN A 299 24.56 2.78 -26.70
CA ASN A 299 24.42 1.56 -27.49
C ASN A 299 24.89 0.32 -26.70
N ASP A 300 23.93 -0.49 -26.26
CA ASP A 300 24.17 -1.69 -25.45
C ASP A 300 24.90 -2.82 -26.20
N SER A 301 25.04 -2.73 -27.52
CA SER A 301 25.86 -3.67 -28.30
C SER A 301 27.37 -3.43 -28.17
N LEU A 302 27.79 -2.25 -27.66
CA LEU A 302 29.18 -1.93 -27.43
C LEU A 302 29.58 -2.43 -26.03
N ARG A 303 30.42 -3.47 -26.00
CA ARG A 303 30.86 -4.16 -24.78
C ARG A 303 31.81 -3.35 -23.88
N ASP A 304 32.33 -2.22 -24.37
CA ASP A 304 33.51 -1.57 -23.78
C ASP A 304 33.33 -0.05 -23.66
N VAL A 305 32.49 0.37 -22.72
CA VAL A 305 32.05 1.78 -22.55
C VAL A 305 32.26 2.32 -21.13
N GLY A 306 32.97 1.56 -20.28
CA GLY A 306 33.21 1.89 -18.88
C GLY A 306 32.21 1.30 -17.89
N GLY A 307 32.27 1.73 -16.64
CA GLY A 307 31.44 1.22 -15.55
C GLY A 307 31.31 2.18 -14.36
N TRP A 308 30.34 1.86 -13.49
CA TRP A 308 30.17 2.55 -12.22
C TRP A 308 31.16 2.01 -11.19
N VAL A 309 31.74 2.91 -10.39
CA VAL A 309 32.67 2.58 -9.30
C VAL A 309 32.05 2.97 -7.96
N ASP A 310 32.06 2.04 -7.02
CA ASP A 310 31.51 2.22 -5.66
C ASP A 310 32.47 2.98 -4.74
#